data_AF-A0A061A290-F1
#
_entry.id   AF-A0A061A290-F1
#
_cell.length_a   1.000
_cell.length_b   1.000
_cell.length_c   1.000
_cell.angle_alpha   90.00
_cell.angle_beta   90.00
_cell.angle_gamma   90.00
#
_symmetry.space_group_name_H-M   'P 1'
#
loop_
_entity.id
_entity.type
_entity.pdbx_description
1 polymer ?
#
loop_
_entity_poly.entity_id
_entity_poly.type
_entity_poly.pdbx_seq_one_letter_code
_entity_poly.pdbx_strand_id
1 'polypeptide(L)' 'MYGNRLAGRKLTLLRWSYPPQWWADLLKRTGFVDIDARVLPAPRPTDVGTLMVRASAPK' A
#
# COMPACT_ATOMS: atom_id res chain seq x y z
N MET A 1 28.29 -14.70 -4.23
CA MET A 1 28.71 -15.30 -2.95
C MET A 1 28.37 -14.32 -1.83
N TYR A 2 27.18 -14.43 -1.21
CA TYR A 2 26.95 -13.77 0.08
C TYR A 2 27.28 -14.77 1.17
N GLY A 3 28.48 -14.61 1.73
CA GLY A 3 28.99 -15.38 2.84
C GLY A 3 28.15 -15.16 4.10
N ASN A 4 27.94 -16.27 4.79
CA ASN A 4 27.56 -16.40 6.18
C ASN A 4 26.15 -15.90 6.60
N ARG A 5 25.25 -16.89 6.76
CA ARG A 5 24.03 -16.94 7.58
C ARG A 5 23.55 -15.58 8.14
N LEU A 6 22.51 -15.03 7.51
CA LEU A 6 21.66 -14.01 8.12
C LEU A 6 20.99 -14.59 9.38
N ALA A 7 21.64 -14.42 10.54
CA ALA A 7 21.18 -14.90 11.85
C ALA A 7 20.28 -13.87 12.58
N GLY A 8 19.51 -13.07 11.83
CA GLY A 8 18.56 -12.09 12.35
C GLY A 8 17.13 -12.64 12.44
N ARG A 9 16.31 -12.05 13.31
CA ARG A 9 14.87 -12.37 13.41
C ARG A 9 14.21 -12.22 12.03
N LYS A 10 13.47 -13.24 11.57
CA LYS A 10 12.64 -13.14 10.36
C LYS A 10 11.60 -12.04 10.56
N LEU A 11 11.80 -10.90 9.91
CA LEU A 11 10.82 -9.82 9.82
C LEU A 11 10.00 -10.05 8.56
N THR A 12 8.68 -10.10 8.69
CA THR A 12 7.79 -10.02 7.54
C THR A 12 7.89 -8.60 6.98
N LEU A 13 8.79 -8.40 6.03
CA LEU A 13 8.87 -7.17 5.25
C LEU A 13 7.82 -7.25 4.15
N LEU A 14 6.70 -6.53 4.32
CA LEU A 14 5.75 -6.27 3.25
C LEU A 14 6.38 -5.28 2.25
N ARG A 15 7.24 -5.79 1.37
CA ARG A 15 7.89 -5.00 0.33
C ARG A 15 6.81 -4.39 -0.55
N TRP A 16 6.86 -3.05 -0.69
CA TRP A 16 5.93 -2.23 -1.48
C TRP A 16 4.52 -1.99 -0.90
N SER A 17 4.30 -2.22 0.39
CA SER A 17 3.05 -1.82 1.04
C SER A 17 3.07 -0.34 1.43
N TYR A 18 2.78 0.53 0.48
CA TYR A 18 2.61 1.96 0.74
C TYR A 18 1.25 2.23 1.39
N PRO A 19 1.18 3.13 2.39
CA PRO A 19 -0.08 3.46 3.05
C PRO A 19 -1.03 4.17 2.08
N PRO A 20 -2.36 4.17 2.33
CA PRO A 20 -3.34 4.83 1.46
C PRO A 20 -2.99 6.29 1.13
N GLN A 21 -2.40 7.02 2.08
CA GLN A 21 -1.99 8.42 1.93
C GLN A 21 -0.95 8.60 0.82
N TRP A 22 -0.01 7.67 0.68
CA TRP A 22 1.02 7.75 -0.35
C TRP A 22 0.40 7.68 -1.75
N TRP A 23 -0.60 6.82 -1.94
CA TRP A 23 -1.34 6.72 -3.19
C TRP A 23 -2.21 7.95 -3.45
N ALA A 24 -2.86 8.48 -2.42
CA ALA A 24 -3.64 9.70 -2.54
C ALA A 24 -2.76 10.90 -2.96
N ASP A 25 -1.59 11.02 -2.33
CA ASP A 25 -0.62 12.07 -2.66
C ASP A 25 -0.06 11.91 -4.08
N LEU A 26 0.23 10.67 -4.51
CA LEU A 26 0.67 10.38 -5.87
C LEU A 26 -0.38 10.83 -6.90
N LEU A 27 -1.64 10.42 -6.71
CA LEU A 27 -2.72 10.77 -7.64
C LEU A 27 -3.02 12.27 -7.67
N LYS A 28 -2.93 12.94 -6.50
CA LYS A 28 -3.08 14.39 -6.42
C LYS A 28 -1.99 15.11 -7.20
N ARG A 29 -0.73 14.65 -7.10
CA ARG A 29 0.41 15.22 -7.82
C ARG A 29 0.32 15.02 -9.34
N THR A 30 -0.39 13.98 -9.79
CA THR A 30 -0.61 13.72 -11.22
C THR A 30 -1.88 14.37 -11.78
N GLY A 31 -2.60 15.15 -10.97
CA GLY A 31 -3.74 15.96 -11.43
C GLY A 31 -5.11 15.30 -11.32
N PHE A 32 -5.21 14.10 -10.73
CA PHE A 32 -6.51 13.49 -10.44
C PHE A 32 -7.24 14.26 -9.32
N VAL A 33 -8.57 14.19 -9.36
CA VAL A 33 -9.49 14.81 -8.39
C VAL A 33 -10.40 13.75 -7.74
N ASP A 34 -11.18 14.15 -6.73
CA ASP A 34 -12.13 13.28 -6.02
C ASP A 34 -11.51 11.96 -5.51
N ILE A 35 -10.31 12.07 -4.92
CA ILE A 35 -9.50 10.91 -4.52
C ILE A 35 -10.00 10.33 -3.18
N ASP A 36 -10.31 9.03 -3.18
CA ASP A 36 -10.65 8.23 -2.00
C ASP A 36 -9.73 7.00 -1.93
N ALA A 37 -8.85 6.96 -0.94
CA ALA A 37 -7.90 5.86 -0.72
C ALA A 37 -8.15 5.24 0.66
N ARG A 38 -8.55 3.97 0.69
CA ARG A 38 -8.91 3.26 1.93
C ARG A 38 -8.52 1.79 1.88
N VAL A 39 -8.23 1.22 3.04
CA VAL A 39 -8.06 -0.23 3.18
C VAL A 39 -9.43 -0.84 3.51
N LEU A 40 -9.92 -1.69 2.62
CA LEU A 40 -11.08 -2.53 2.88
C LEU A 40 -10.64 -3.71 3.77
N PRO A 41 -11.39 -4.05 4.82
CA PRO A 41 -11.08 -5.21 5.65
C PRO A 41 -11.12 -6.48 4.80
N ALA A 42 -10.23 -7.43 5.11
CA ALA A 42 -10.32 -8.75 4.50
C ALA A 42 -11.57 -9.48 5.03
N PRO A 43 -12.15 -10.42 4.26
CA PRO A 43 -13.29 -11.22 4.72
C PRO A 43 -12.98 -12.00 6.01
N ARG A 44 -11.72 -12.39 6.22
CA ARG A 44 -11.22 -12.97 7.46
C ARG A 44 -10.43 -11.91 8.23
N PRO A 45 -10.70 -11.66 9.52
CA PRO A 45 -10.01 -10.62 10.29
C PRO A 45 -8.49 -10.82 10.44
N THR A 46 -8.01 -12.04 10.27
CA THR A 46 -6.58 -12.39 10.34
C THR A 46 -5.81 -12.05 9.07
N ASP A 47 -6.51 -11.78 7.98
CA ASP A 47 -5.91 -11.58 6.66
C ASP A 47 -5.68 -10.09 6.40
N VAL A 48 -4.71 -9.80 5.55
CA VAL A 48 -4.39 -8.42 5.17
C VAL A 48 -5.52 -7.85 4.33
N GLY A 49 -6.00 -6.66 4.72
CA GLY A 49 -7.01 -5.93 3.96
C GLY A 49 -6.54 -5.51 2.57
N THR A 50 -7.47 -5.12 1.72
CA THR A 50 -7.18 -4.68 0.35
C THR A 50 -7.18 -3.16 0.28
N LEU A 51 -6.08 -2.57 -0.16
CA LEU A 51 -6.06 -1.15 -0.51
C LEU A 51 -6.91 -0.92 -1.76
N MET A 52 -7.94 -0.07 -1.63
CA MET A 52 -8.79 0.37 -2.72
C MET A 52 -8.61 1.88 -2.89
N VAL A 53 -8.34 2.31 -4.12
CA VAL A 53 -8.19 3.73 -4.46
C VAL A 53 -9.13 4.08 -5.61
N ARG A 54 -9.89 5.16 -5.47
CA ARG A 54 -10.76 5.72 -6.50
C ARG A 54 -10.38 7.17 -6.73
N ALA A 55 -10.44 7.62 -7.98
CA ALA A 55 -10.22 9.00 -8.37
C ALA A 55 -10.86 9.28 -9.73
N SER A 56 -11.05 10.55 -10.04
CA SER A 56 -11.60 11.03 -11.31
C SER A 56 -10.56 11.83 -12.08
N ALA A 57 -10.59 11.73 -13.41
CA ALA A 57 -9.80 12.62 -14.26
C ALA A 57 -10.27 14.07 -14.09
N PRO A 58 -9.37 15.05 -14.13
CA PRO A 58 -9.75 16.47 -14.12
C PRO A 58 -10.60 16.77 -15.37
N LYS A 59 -11.56 17.69 -15.24
CA LYS A 59 -12.42 18.17 -16.34
C LYS A 59 -11.67 19.08 -17.29
#